data_AF-A0A3D6BQ37-F1
#
_entry.id   AF-A0A3D6BQ37-F1
#
_cell.length_a   1.000
_cell.length_b   1.000
_cell.length_c   1.000
_cell.angle_alpha   90.00
_cell.angle_beta   90.00
_cell.angle_gamma   90.00
#
_symmetry.space_group_name_H-M   'P 1'
#
loop_
_entity.id
_entity.type
_entity.pdbx_description
1 polymer ?
#
loop_
_entity_poly.entity_id
_entity_poly.type
_entity_poly.pdbx_seq_one_letter_code
_entity_poly.pdbx_strand_id
1 'polypeptide(L)'
;MKKRIFFILSGLSVLALSFWFLMSSEEPNQLFSQKVKVALRAVGHKLLLAHGDSTSLVMPVTSLTENIYQLSFQKPLSLDPSALVVVIDSVFQKAELPKDYLVETLACEAQEVAYSYQIVNQVENNIVPCAGRILPENCYTIHLSFKPLGTKSINKEYISYALMLCGFVLL
;
A
#
# COMPACT_ATOMS: atom_id res chain seq x y z
N MET A 1 4.26 56.13 7.03
CA MET A 1 3.04 55.43 7.49
C MET A 1 2.56 54.36 6.51
N LYS A 2 2.33 54.66 5.23
CA LYS A 2 1.88 53.67 4.21
C LYS A 2 2.77 52.42 4.05
N LYS A 3 4.10 52.58 4.09
CA LYS A 3 5.05 51.45 3.99
C LYS A 3 4.98 50.48 5.18
N ARG A 4 4.80 50.99 6.40
CA ARG A 4 4.72 50.17 7.62
C ARG A 4 3.43 49.35 7.69
N ILE A 5 2.32 49.93 7.20
CA ILE A 5 1.04 49.24 7.07
C ILE A 5 1.12 48.10 6.04
N PHE A 6 1.87 48.30 4.96
CA PHE A 6 2.08 47.28 3.91
C PHE A 6 2.83 46.04 4.44
N PHE A 7 3.86 46.22 5.26
CA PHE A 7 4.60 45.11 5.87
C PHE A 7 3.73 44.29 6.85
N ILE A 8 2.95 44.97 7.70
CA ILE A 8 2.04 44.29 8.64
C ILE A 8 0.97 43.45 7.92
N LEU A 9 0.37 43.98 6.83
CA LEU A 9 -0.59 43.21 6.02
C LEU A 9 0.08 41.98 5.38
N SER A 10 1.32 42.12 4.91
CA SER A 10 2.08 41.02 4.33
C SER A 10 2.38 39.93 5.37
N GLY A 11 2.81 40.30 6.59
CA GLY A 11 3.09 39.34 7.67
C GLY A 11 1.85 38.55 8.09
N LEU A 12 0.71 39.23 8.26
CA LEU A 12 -0.57 38.59 8.57
C LEU A 12 -1.03 37.62 7.49
N SER A 13 -0.85 37.97 6.21
CA SER A 13 -1.18 37.08 5.09
C SER A 13 -0.32 35.81 5.07
N VAL A 14 0.98 35.93 5.36
CA VAL A 14 1.90 34.79 5.43
C VAL A 14 1.56 33.86 6.60
N LEU A 15 1.23 34.43 7.77
CA LEU A 15 0.80 33.65 8.93
C LEU A 15 -0.52 32.91 8.65
N ALA A 16 -1.49 33.55 8.01
CA ALA A 16 -2.76 32.92 7.62
C ALA A 16 -2.54 31.75 6.62
N LEU A 17 -1.64 31.92 5.65
CA LEU A 17 -1.27 30.86 4.70
C LEU A 17 -0.56 29.69 5.38
N SER A 18 0.30 29.95 6.37
CA SER A 18 0.97 28.89 7.14
C SER A 18 -0.01 28.03 7.93
N PHE A 19 -1.03 28.65 8.54
CA PHE A 19 -2.09 27.96 9.28
C PHE A 19 -2.99 27.12 8.35
N TRP A 20 -3.30 27.65 7.17
CA TRP A 20 -4.03 26.90 6.14
C TRP A 20 -3.27 25.65 5.68
N PHE A 21 -1.95 25.77 5.49
CA PHE A 21 -1.10 24.66 5.06
C PHE A 21 -0.99 23.56 6.13
N LEU A 22 -0.96 23.93 7.41
CA LEU A 22 -1.02 23.00 8.55
C LEU A 22 -2.34 22.21 8.60
N MET A 23 -3.45 22.83 8.21
CA MET A 23 -4.77 22.19 8.21
C MET A 23 -5.03 21.30 6.99
N SER A 24 -4.16 21.32 5.97
CA SER A 24 -4.30 20.47 4.79
C SER A 24 -3.81 19.05 5.10
N SER A 25 -4.72 18.14 5.46
CA SER A 25 -4.39 16.71 5.60
C SER A 25 -4.03 16.10 4.25
N GLU A 26 -3.01 15.23 4.25
CA GLU A 26 -2.71 14.40 3.09
C GLU A 26 -3.55 13.11 3.17
N GLU A 27 -4.57 13.02 2.31
CA GLU A 27 -5.45 11.85 2.10
C GLU A 27 -4.96 10.78 1.07
N PRO A 28 -3.76 10.80 0.45
CA PRO A 28 -3.44 9.82 -0.60
C PRO A 28 -3.23 8.40 -0.07
N ASN A 29 -2.73 8.25 1.17
CA ASN A 29 -2.42 6.93 1.75
C ASN A 29 -3.67 6.12 2.11
N GLN A 30 -4.77 6.77 2.52
CA GLN A 30 -5.99 6.06 2.93
C GLN A 30 -6.70 5.42 1.73
N LEU A 31 -6.87 6.15 0.62
CA LEU A 31 -7.50 5.64 -0.59
C LEU A 31 -6.67 4.50 -1.21
N PHE A 32 -5.34 4.63 -1.20
CA PHE A 32 -4.44 3.55 -1.64
C PHE A 32 -4.67 2.26 -0.83
N SER A 33 -4.62 2.35 0.50
CA SER A 33 -4.84 1.20 1.38
C SER A 33 -6.21 0.54 1.16
N GLN A 34 -7.26 1.34 0.95
CA GLN A 34 -8.59 0.84 0.62
C GLN A 34 -8.60 0.10 -0.74
N LYS A 35 -7.97 0.67 -1.77
CA LYS A 35 -7.85 0.06 -3.11
C LYS A 35 -7.12 -1.29 -3.04
N VAL A 36 -6.03 -1.36 -2.28
CA VAL A 36 -5.28 -2.60 -2.04
C VAL A 36 -6.17 -3.65 -1.36
N LYS A 37 -6.91 -3.28 -0.31
CA LYS A 37 -7.81 -4.21 0.39
C LYS A 37 -8.90 -4.77 -0.52
N VAL A 38 -9.46 -3.95 -1.42
CA VAL A 38 -10.44 -4.41 -2.42
C VAL A 38 -9.79 -5.36 -3.42
N ALA A 39 -8.61 -5.02 -3.94
CA ALA A 39 -7.87 -5.86 -4.86
C ALA A 39 -7.49 -7.23 -4.24
N LEU A 40 -6.97 -7.24 -3.01
CA LEU A 40 -6.63 -8.48 -2.31
C LEU A 40 -7.85 -9.35 -2.01
N ARG A 41 -9.00 -8.76 -1.71
CA ARG A 41 -10.26 -9.53 -1.63
C ARG A 41 -10.64 -10.17 -2.96
N ALA A 42 -10.46 -9.47 -4.08
CA ALA A 42 -10.70 -10.02 -5.40
C ALA A 42 -9.70 -11.14 -5.77
N VAL A 43 -8.43 -11.02 -5.35
CA VAL A 43 -7.43 -12.09 -5.44
C VAL A 43 -7.90 -13.32 -4.68
N GLY A 44 -8.26 -13.16 -3.39
CA GLY A 44 -8.74 -14.28 -2.58
C GLY A 44 -9.96 -14.97 -3.18
N HIS A 45 -10.93 -14.19 -3.68
CA HIS A 45 -12.11 -14.73 -4.35
C HIS A 45 -11.75 -15.56 -5.58
N LYS A 46 -10.86 -15.05 -6.46
CA LYS A 46 -10.41 -15.78 -7.65
C LYS A 46 -9.64 -17.06 -7.30
N LEU A 47 -8.83 -17.04 -6.24
CA LEU A 47 -8.09 -18.23 -5.78
C LEU A 47 -9.03 -19.32 -5.27
N LEU A 48 -10.05 -18.96 -4.50
CA LEU A 48 -11.08 -19.90 -4.04
C LEU A 48 -11.85 -20.51 -5.23
N LEU A 49 -12.27 -19.67 -6.18
CA LEU A 49 -12.96 -20.15 -7.39
C LEU A 49 -12.09 -21.08 -8.25
N ALA A 50 -10.79 -20.80 -8.37
CA ALA A 50 -9.86 -21.67 -9.09
C ALA A 50 -9.76 -23.07 -8.49
N HIS A 51 -10.06 -23.22 -7.19
CA HIS A 51 -10.14 -24.49 -6.48
C HIS A 51 -11.57 -25.03 -6.35
N GLY A 52 -12.53 -24.45 -7.08
CA GLY A 52 -13.93 -24.88 -7.03
C GLY A 52 -14.69 -24.47 -5.77
N ASP A 53 -14.12 -23.62 -4.91
CA ASP A 53 -14.77 -23.12 -3.71
C ASP A 53 -15.47 -21.78 -3.97
N SER A 54 -16.81 -21.81 -4.02
CA SER A 54 -17.65 -20.63 -4.20
C SER A 54 -18.29 -20.14 -2.90
N THR A 55 -18.01 -20.81 -1.77
CA THR A 55 -18.76 -20.63 -0.51
C THR A 55 -17.90 -20.13 0.64
N SER A 56 -16.62 -20.53 0.69
CA SER A 56 -15.74 -20.13 1.77
C SER A 56 -15.47 -18.63 1.74
N LEU A 57 -15.31 -18.06 2.93
CA LEU A 57 -15.08 -16.64 3.07
C LEU A 57 -13.61 -16.30 2.81
N VAL A 58 -13.42 -15.19 2.09
CA VAL A 58 -12.18 -14.43 2.15
C VAL A 58 -12.19 -13.65 3.47
N MET A 59 -11.24 -13.93 4.35
CA MET A 59 -11.17 -13.26 5.65
C MET A 59 -10.85 -11.77 5.50
N PRO A 60 -11.11 -10.94 6.53
CA PRO A 60 -10.78 -9.52 6.48
C PRO A 60 -9.30 -9.28 6.12
N VAL A 61 -9.06 -8.52 5.06
CA VAL A 61 -7.70 -8.10 4.67
C VAL A 61 -7.18 -7.08 5.69
N THR A 62 -6.09 -7.42 6.38
CA THR A 62 -5.46 -6.57 7.38
C THR A 62 -4.22 -5.87 6.83
N SER A 63 -3.93 -4.69 7.35
CA SER A 63 -2.64 -4.00 7.12
C SER A 63 -1.73 -4.39 8.27
N LEU A 64 -0.57 -4.97 7.98
CA LEU A 64 0.46 -5.25 8.99
C LEU A 64 1.34 -4.00 9.20
N THR A 65 1.62 -3.29 8.11
CA THR A 65 2.29 -1.98 8.09
C THR A 65 1.65 -1.11 7.00
N GLU A 66 2.21 0.07 6.69
CA GLU A 66 1.70 0.96 5.64
C GLU A 66 1.70 0.31 4.24
N ASN A 67 2.68 -0.56 3.97
CA ASN A 67 2.90 -1.16 2.66
C ASN A 67 2.77 -2.69 2.64
N ILE A 68 2.49 -3.30 3.80
CA ILE A 68 2.35 -4.76 3.95
C ILE A 68 0.92 -5.11 4.33
N TYR A 69 0.31 -5.98 3.54
CA TYR A 69 -1.08 -6.40 3.66
C TYR A 69 -1.17 -7.91 3.77
N GLN A 70 -2.10 -8.41 4.57
CA GLN A 70 -2.32 -9.83 4.75
C GLN A 70 -3.69 -10.25 4.23
N LEU A 71 -3.70 -11.29 3.41
CA LEU A 71 -4.86 -12.03 2.95
C LEU A 71 -4.88 -13.41 3.63
N SER A 72 -6.05 -13.83 4.10
CA SER A 72 -6.26 -15.16 4.68
C SER A 72 -7.63 -15.71 4.28
N PHE A 73 -7.81 -17.01 4.50
CA PHE A 73 -8.98 -17.76 4.06
C PHE A 73 -9.64 -18.45 5.26
N GLN A 74 -10.96 -18.66 5.16
CA GLN A 74 -11.71 -19.36 6.22
C GLN A 74 -11.30 -20.82 6.37
N LYS A 75 -11.01 -21.48 5.25
CA LYS A 75 -10.63 -22.90 5.20
C LYS A 75 -9.22 -23.04 4.65
N PRO A 76 -8.51 -24.12 5.01
CA PRO A 76 -7.30 -24.55 4.31
C PRO A 76 -7.53 -24.62 2.80
N LEU A 77 -6.48 -24.34 2.04
CA LEU A 77 -6.52 -24.50 0.59
C LEU A 77 -5.15 -24.97 0.07
N SER A 78 -5.19 -25.73 -1.02
CA SER A 78 -4.01 -25.92 -1.86
C SER A 78 -3.77 -24.64 -2.66
N LEU A 79 -2.51 -24.36 -3.01
CA LEU A 79 -2.15 -23.19 -3.79
C LEU A 79 -1.22 -23.59 -4.93
N ASP A 80 -1.61 -23.27 -6.16
CA ASP A 80 -0.69 -23.30 -7.31
C ASP A 80 0.05 -21.95 -7.41
N PRO A 81 1.38 -21.92 -7.22
CA PRO A 81 2.19 -20.72 -7.41
C PRO A 81 1.95 -20.01 -8.75
N SER A 82 1.71 -20.76 -9.82
CA SER A 82 1.51 -20.23 -11.17
C SER A 82 0.19 -19.47 -11.27
N ALA A 83 -0.88 -20.08 -10.76
CA ALA A 83 -2.19 -19.43 -10.65
C ALA A 83 -2.13 -18.20 -9.74
N LEU A 84 -1.39 -18.27 -8.62
CA LEU A 84 -1.23 -17.15 -7.69
C LEU A 84 -0.63 -15.92 -8.37
N VAL A 85 0.45 -16.10 -9.14
CA VAL A 85 1.11 -15.01 -9.88
C VAL A 85 0.17 -14.38 -10.89
N VAL A 86 -0.51 -15.20 -11.72
CA VAL A 86 -1.43 -14.71 -12.76
C VAL A 86 -2.64 -13.98 -12.15
N VAL A 87 -3.21 -14.52 -11.07
CA VAL A 87 -4.36 -13.92 -10.40
C VAL A 87 -3.98 -12.56 -9.80
N ILE A 88 -2.86 -12.48 -9.07
CA ILE A 88 -2.41 -11.24 -8.45
C ILE A 88 -2.11 -10.17 -9.51
N ASP A 89 -1.30 -10.51 -10.52
CA ASP A 89 -0.93 -9.57 -11.58
C ASP A 89 -2.17 -9.03 -12.32
N SER A 90 -3.08 -9.93 -12.74
CA SER A 90 -4.31 -9.51 -13.45
C SER A 90 -5.21 -8.58 -12.63
N VAL A 91 -5.32 -8.82 -11.32
CA VAL A 91 -6.13 -7.98 -10.43
C VAL A 91 -5.44 -6.65 -10.19
N PHE A 92 -4.12 -6.64 -10.03
CA PHE A 92 -3.37 -5.43 -9.73
C PHE A 92 -3.31 -4.48 -10.92
N GLN A 93 -3.18 -5.02 -12.13
CA GLN A 93 -3.30 -4.23 -13.36
C GLN A 93 -4.68 -3.58 -13.46
N LYS A 94 -5.76 -4.35 -13.23
CA LYS A 94 -7.14 -3.82 -13.25
C LYS A 94 -7.39 -2.77 -12.16
N ALA A 95 -6.77 -2.94 -11.00
CA ALA A 95 -6.86 -2.00 -9.89
C ALA A 95 -5.80 -0.89 -9.98
N GLU A 96 -5.02 -0.79 -11.05
CA GLU A 96 -3.93 0.20 -11.22
C GLU A 96 -3.04 0.32 -9.97
N LEU A 97 -2.68 -0.83 -9.39
CA LEU A 97 -1.76 -0.89 -8.25
C LEU A 97 -0.30 -0.88 -8.72
N PRO A 98 0.66 -0.53 -7.84
CA PRO A 98 2.08 -0.54 -8.17
C PRO A 98 2.53 -1.91 -8.69
N LYS A 99 3.37 -1.90 -9.72
CA LYS A 99 3.93 -3.10 -10.34
C LYS A 99 5.10 -3.71 -9.55
N ASP A 100 5.70 -2.93 -8.65
CA ASP A 100 6.78 -3.38 -7.77
C ASP A 100 6.19 -3.95 -6.49
N TYR A 101 6.12 -5.28 -6.39
CA TYR A 101 5.59 -5.96 -5.21
C TYR A 101 6.30 -7.31 -4.92
N LEU A 102 6.34 -7.67 -3.65
CA LEU A 102 6.78 -8.96 -3.14
C LEU A 102 5.57 -9.69 -2.56
N VAL A 103 5.47 -10.99 -2.83
CA VAL A 103 4.42 -11.85 -2.28
C VAL A 103 5.07 -12.97 -1.49
N GLU A 104 4.59 -13.18 -0.28
CA GLU A 104 5.02 -14.26 0.59
C GLU A 104 3.79 -15.05 1.05
N THR A 105 3.83 -16.37 0.93
CA THR A 105 2.81 -17.29 1.43
C THR A 105 3.38 -17.99 2.64
N LEU A 106 2.81 -17.76 3.81
CA LEU A 106 3.28 -18.29 5.09
C LEU A 106 2.34 -19.38 5.57
N ALA A 107 2.89 -20.45 6.14
CA ALA A 107 2.09 -21.45 6.83
C ALA A 107 1.63 -20.90 8.20
N CYS A 108 0.34 -20.99 8.51
CA CYS A 108 -0.23 -20.36 9.71
C CYS A 108 0.42 -20.83 11.03
N GLU A 109 0.80 -22.10 11.13
CA GLU A 109 1.36 -22.65 12.37
C GLU A 109 2.85 -22.34 12.53
N ALA A 110 3.64 -22.57 11.47
CA ALA A 110 5.08 -22.34 11.50
C ALA A 110 5.44 -20.85 11.47
N GLN A 111 4.57 -20.00 10.90
CA GLN A 111 4.89 -18.61 10.57
C GLN A 111 6.14 -18.47 9.69
N GLU A 112 6.43 -19.51 8.90
CA GLU A 112 7.53 -19.56 7.94
C GLU A 112 7.03 -19.46 6.51
N VAL A 113 7.87 -18.91 5.64
CA VAL A 113 7.58 -18.71 4.21
C VAL A 113 7.59 -20.07 3.51
N ALA A 114 6.42 -20.52 3.08
CA ALA A 114 6.25 -21.71 2.26
C ALA A 114 6.52 -21.42 0.77
N TYR A 115 6.25 -20.19 0.33
CA TYR A 115 6.50 -19.75 -1.04
C TYR A 115 6.65 -18.23 -1.12
N SER A 116 7.50 -17.73 -2.00
CA SER A 116 7.61 -16.30 -2.27
C SER A 116 8.03 -16.00 -3.71
N TYR A 117 7.64 -14.83 -4.19
CA TYR A 117 8.08 -14.31 -5.49
C TYR A 117 8.05 -12.78 -5.50
N GLN A 118 8.84 -12.20 -6.41
CA GLN A 118 8.96 -10.75 -6.57
C GLN A 118 8.69 -10.35 -8.00
N ILE A 119 7.88 -9.30 -8.17
CA ILE A 119 7.65 -8.61 -9.44
C ILE A 119 8.17 -7.19 -9.31
N VAL A 120 8.89 -6.74 -10.34
CA VAL A 120 9.41 -5.39 -10.47
C VAL A 120 9.09 -4.85 -11.87
N ASN A 121 9.15 -3.53 -12.03
CA ASN A 121 8.82 -2.83 -13.27
C ASN A 121 9.63 -3.33 -14.48
N GLN A 122 10.88 -3.72 -14.25
CA GLN A 122 11.72 -4.34 -15.27
C GLN A 122 11.46 -5.85 -15.28
N VAL A 123 10.64 -6.33 -16.23
CA VAL A 123 10.18 -7.73 -16.29
C VAL A 123 11.34 -8.74 -16.25
N GLU A 124 12.48 -8.41 -16.85
CA GLU A 124 13.71 -9.24 -16.85
C GLU A 124 14.26 -9.51 -15.43
N ASN A 125 13.91 -8.65 -14.48
CA ASN A 125 14.33 -8.74 -13.07
C ASN A 125 13.26 -9.40 -12.17
N ASN A 126 12.16 -9.90 -12.73
CA ASN A 126 11.16 -10.64 -11.96
C ASN A 126 11.74 -11.97 -11.48
N ILE A 127 11.46 -12.33 -10.23
CA ILE A 127 11.90 -13.60 -9.63
C ILE A 127 10.65 -14.39 -9.24
N VAL A 128 10.29 -15.36 -10.06
CA VAL A 128 9.13 -16.25 -9.85
C VAL A 128 9.60 -17.70 -9.81
N PRO A 129 10.07 -18.19 -8.65
CA PRO A 129 10.55 -19.56 -8.52
C PRO A 129 9.38 -20.54 -8.45
N CYS A 130 9.70 -21.84 -8.58
CA CYS A 130 8.81 -22.95 -8.24
C CYS A 130 7.44 -22.98 -8.95
N ALA A 131 7.31 -22.35 -10.13
CA ALA A 131 6.11 -22.45 -10.95
C ALA A 131 5.76 -23.94 -11.19
N GLY A 132 4.48 -24.29 -11.00
CA GLY A 132 3.96 -25.65 -11.10
C GLY A 132 4.20 -26.57 -9.89
N ARG A 133 4.92 -26.12 -8.85
CA ARG A 133 5.04 -26.89 -7.59
C ARG A 133 3.90 -26.53 -6.65
N ILE A 134 2.81 -27.29 -6.76
CA ILE A 134 1.60 -27.09 -5.96
C ILE A 134 1.92 -27.20 -4.46
N LEU A 135 1.53 -26.18 -3.70
CA LEU A 135 1.53 -26.22 -2.24
C LEU A 135 0.36 -27.10 -1.77
N PRO A 136 0.59 -28.07 -0.87
CA PRO A 136 -0.45 -28.96 -0.38
C PRO A 136 -1.55 -28.20 0.35
N GLU A 137 -2.70 -28.83 0.57
CA GLU A 137 -3.78 -28.22 1.34
C GLU A 137 -3.33 -27.92 2.77
N ASN A 138 -3.29 -26.64 3.13
CA ASN A 138 -2.90 -26.19 4.47
C ASN A 138 -3.49 -24.81 4.79
N CYS A 139 -3.39 -24.39 6.05
CA CYS A 139 -3.65 -23.01 6.44
C CYS A 139 -2.49 -22.13 5.95
N TYR A 140 -2.81 -21.21 5.05
CA TYR A 140 -1.87 -20.21 4.55
C TYR A 140 -2.37 -18.79 4.76
N THR A 141 -1.43 -17.89 5.03
CA THR A 141 -1.61 -16.44 4.90
C THR A 141 -0.75 -15.93 3.76
N ILE A 142 -1.26 -14.99 2.99
CA ILE A 142 -0.53 -14.37 1.88
C ILE A 142 -0.24 -12.94 2.27
N HIS A 143 1.04 -12.62 2.42
CA HIS A 143 1.55 -11.28 2.67
C HIS A 143 1.93 -10.63 1.35
N LEU A 144 1.50 -9.39 1.20
CA LEU A 144 1.76 -8.59 0.02
C LEU A 144 2.45 -7.29 0.44
N SER A 145 3.67 -7.12 -0.05
CA SER A 145 4.54 -6.01 0.29
C SER A 145 4.77 -5.15 -0.95
N PHE A 146 4.31 -3.90 -0.92
CA PHE A 146 4.66 -2.91 -1.94
C PHE A 146 5.98 -2.24 -1.62
N LYS A 147 6.75 -1.89 -2.65
CA LYS A 147 7.86 -0.97 -2.47
C LYS A 147 7.31 0.32 -1.85
N PRO A 148 7.89 0.85 -0.75
CA PRO A 148 7.42 2.09 -0.18
C PRO A 148 7.42 3.13 -1.29
N LEU A 149 6.25 3.72 -1.53
CA LEU A 149 6.13 4.86 -2.44
C LEU A 149 7.17 5.85 -1.95
N GLY A 150 8.18 6.13 -2.77
CA GLY A 150 9.24 7.07 -2.44
C GLY A 150 8.67 8.48 -2.41
N THR A 151 7.79 8.77 -1.46
CA THR A 151 7.42 10.12 -1.13
C THR A 151 8.68 10.71 -0.51
N LYS A 152 9.40 11.54 -1.27
CA LYS A 152 10.17 12.60 -0.65
C LYS A 152 9.17 13.41 0.15
N SER A 153 8.96 13.01 1.41
CA SER A 153 8.24 13.80 2.38
C SER A 153 9.09 15.04 2.55
N ILE A 154 8.77 16.08 1.80
CA ILE A 154 9.26 17.39 2.15
C ILE A 154 8.58 17.64 3.48
N ASN A 155 9.35 17.60 4.57
CA ASN A 155 8.80 17.72 5.92
C ASN A 155 7.95 18.99 5.99
N LYS A 156 6.63 18.83 5.89
CA LYS A 156 5.68 19.93 5.86
C LYS A 156 5.81 20.78 7.13
N GLU A 157 6.23 20.15 8.22
CA GLU A 157 6.63 20.79 9.47
C GLU A 157 7.74 21.83 9.24
N TYR A 158 8.86 21.48 8.59
CA TYR A 158 9.96 22.43 8.33
C TYR A 158 9.53 23.59 7.42
N ILE A 159 8.71 23.31 6.39
CA ILE A 159 8.15 24.37 5.53
C ILE A 159 7.23 25.29 6.34
N SER A 160 6.38 24.72 7.19
CA SER A 160 5.45 25.50 8.04
C SER A 160 6.21 26.37 9.04
N TYR A 161 7.27 25.84 9.68
CA TYR A 161 8.12 26.61 10.59
C TYR A 161 8.86 27.74 9.87
N ALA A 162 9.39 27.49 8.67
CA ALA A 162 10.03 28.52 7.86
C ALA A 162 9.05 29.64 7.48
N LEU A 163 7.83 29.30 7.04
CA LEU A 163 6.79 30.28 6.72
C LEU A 163 6.34 31.08 7.94
N MET A 164 6.23 30.44 9.10
CA MET A 164 5.87 31.11 10.35
C MET A 164 6.96 32.11 10.76
N LEU A 165 8.24 31.72 10.72
CA LEU A 165 9.37 32.62 10.98
C LEU A 165 9.41 33.80 10.01
N CYS A 166 9.19 33.56 8.71
CA CYS A 166 9.10 34.64 7.72
C CYS A 166 7.93 35.60 8.01
N GLY A 167 6.78 35.08 8.43
CA GLY A 167 5.62 35.89 8.81
C GLY A 167 5.92 36.82 10.01
N PHE A 168 6.65 36.34 11.01
CA PHE A 168 7.05 37.14 12.17
C PHE A 168 8.10 38.21 11.83
N VAL A 169 9.02 37.96 10.89
CA VAL A 169 10.03 38.94 10.47
C VAL A 169 9.41 40.10 9.66
N LEU A 170 8.28 39.85 8.99
CA LEU A 170 7.57 40.85 8.18
C LEU A 170 6.60 41.73 8.98
N LEU A 171 6.29 41.38 10.23
CA LEU A 171 5.34 42.05 11.14
C LEU A 171 6.00 43.21 11.90
#